data_AF-A0A510LAJ8-F1
#
_entry.id   AF-A0A510LAJ8-F1
#
_cell.length_a   1.000
_cell.length_b   1.000
_cell.length_c   1.000
_cell.angle_alpha   90.00
_cell.angle_beta   90.00
_cell.angle_gamma   90.00
#
_symmetry.space_group_name_H-M   'P 1'
#
loop_
_entity.id
_entity.type
_entity.pdbx_description
1 polymer ?
#
loop_
_entity_poly.entity_id
_entity_poly.type
_entity_poly.pdbx_seq_one_letter_code
_entity_poly.pdbx_strand_id
1 'polypeptide(L)'
;MQLKELILYIENHGISIVFMCLTIIILYRSVVPFMKEALETQKEMKKFMQSMNMNTMRGKGLEMVLNFTSQGLRWSLQKRIVQYIVDNNISLNWIIILREIDLKIEEKKHEIYTDLRDIIDKAVLKVFMTILDEELTETKNLIIALLEDLKEHGKQDKSLYVTAERSVETHFEHFENRMYNKIKDLLN
;
A
#
# COMPACT_ATOMS: atom_id res chain seq x y z
N MET A 1 -78.42 -35.85 -24.64
CA MET A 1 -77.00 -35.81 -25.03
C MET A 1 -76.25 -34.63 -24.40
N GLN A 2 -76.88 -33.45 -24.21
CA GLN A 2 -76.23 -32.20 -23.82
C GLN A 2 -75.75 -32.07 -22.35
N LEU A 3 -76.38 -32.73 -21.36
CA LEU A 3 -76.03 -32.54 -19.93
C LEU A 3 -74.70 -33.24 -19.54
N LYS A 4 -74.43 -34.43 -20.09
CA LYS A 4 -73.18 -35.16 -19.82
C LYS A 4 -71.96 -34.44 -20.39
N GLU A 5 -72.09 -33.86 -21.59
CA GLU A 5 -71.02 -33.09 -22.23
C GLU A 5 -70.73 -31.79 -21.47
N LEU A 6 -71.76 -31.11 -20.95
CA LEU A 6 -71.60 -29.90 -20.14
C LEU A 6 -70.89 -30.19 -18.80
N ILE A 7 -71.22 -31.30 -18.14
CA ILE A 7 -70.58 -31.72 -16.88
C ILE A 7 -69.10 -32.08 -17.12
N LEU A 8 -68.80 -32.86 -18.17
CA LEU A 8 -67.42 -33.19 -18.57
C LEU A 8 -66.61 -31.94 -18.95
N TYR A 9 -67.25 -30.95 -19.59
CA TYR A 9 -66.61 -29.68 -19.92
C TYR A 9 -66.24 -28.87 -18.67
N ILE A 10 -67.18 -28.74 -17.72
CA ILE A 10 -66.95 -28.05 -16.43
C ILE A 10 -65.89 -28.76 -15.60
N GLU A 11 -65.91 -30.09 -15.54
CA GLU A 11 -64.95 -30.89 -14.79
C GLU A 11 -63.53 -30.73 -15.37
N ASN A 12 -63.37 -30.85 -16.69
CA ASN A 12 -62.06 -30.66 -17.33
C ASN A 12 -61.55 -29.21 -17.25
N HIS A 13 -62.42 -28.20 -17.39
CA HIS A 13 -62.01 -26.80 -17.29
C HIS A 13 -61.73 -26.39 -15.84
N GLY A 14 -62.49 -26.90 -14.87
CA GLY A 14 -62.25 -26.70 -13.44
C GLY A 14 -60.92 -27.30 -12.98
N ILE A 15 -60.61 -28.54 -13.39
CA ILE A 15 -59.33 -29.20 -13.10
C ILE A 15 -58.17 -28.44 -13.74
N SER A 16 -58.34 -27.96 -14.97
CA SER A 16 -57.32 -27.16 -15.67
C SER A 16 -57.02 -25.85 -14.93
N ILE A 17 -58.04 -25.13 -14.45
CA ILE A 17 -57.88 -23.90 -13.66
C ILE A 17 -57.15 -24.20 -12.34
N VAL A 18 -57.51 -25.27 -11.65
CA VAL A 18 -56.84 -25.68 -10.40
C VAL A 18 -55.37 -26.01 -10.65
N PHE A 19 -55.06 -26.74 -11.72
CA PHE A 19 -53.66 -27.02 -12.13
C PHE A 19 -52.89 -25.73 -12.48
N MET A 20 -53.53 -24.80 -13.19
CA MET A 20 -52.93 -23.51 -13.54
C MET A 20 -52.63 -22.67 -12.28
N CYS A 21 -53.55 -22.60 -11.33
CA CYS A 21 -53.32 -21.91 -10.07
C CYS A 21 -52.21 -22.58 -9.24
N LEU A 22 -52.19 -23.92 -9.14
CA LEU A 22 -51.15 -24.66 -8.42
C LEU A 22 -49.76 -24.45 -9.03
N THR A 23 -49.65 -24.50 -10.35
CA THR A 23 -48.38 -24.25 -11.05
C THR A 23 -47.89 -22.82 -10.85
N ILE A 24 -48.78 -21.82 -10.87
CA ILE A 24 -48.44 -20.42 -10.54
C ILE A 24 -47.95 -20.30 -9.09
N ILE A 25 -48.61 -20.94 -8.13
CA ILE A 25 -48.21 -20.91 -6.72
C ILE A 25 -46.83 -21.56 -6.51
N ILE A 26 -46.60 -22.72 -7.14
CA ILE A 26 -45.31 -23.43 -7.06
C ILE A 26 -44.20 -22.60 -7.71
N LEU A 27 -44.45 -22.02 -8.89
CA LEU A 27 -43.51 -21.13 -9.56
C LEU A 27 -43.22 -19.89 -8.71
N TYR A 28 -44.24 -19.25 -8.16
CA TYR A 28 -44.07 -18.08 -7.29
C TYR A 28 -43.24 -18.41 -6.05
N ARG A 29 -43.53 -19.54 -5.39
CA ARG A 29 -42.82 -20.00 -4.19
C ARG A 29 -41.36 -20.36 -4.46
N SER A 30 -41.00 -20.76 -5.67
CA SER A 30 -39.63 -21.08 -6.06
C SER A 30 -38.87 -19.87 -6.64
N VAL A 31 -39.52 -19.07 -7.49
CA VAL A 31 -38.90 -17.94 -8.19
C VAL A 31 -38.67 -16.76 -7.24
N VAL A 32 -39.59 -16.46 -6.32
CA VAL A 32 -39.44 -15.32 -5.39
C VAL A 32 -38.23 -15.45 -4.45
N PRO A 33 -37.99 -16.58 -3.75
CA PRO A 33 -36.80 -16.72 -2.91
C PRO A 33 -35.52 -16.73 -3.75
N PHE A 34 -35.51 -17.41 -4.89
CA PHE A 34 -34.37 -17.40 -5.82
C PHE A 34 -34.02 -15.97 -6.27
N MET A 35 -35.03 -15.18 -6.64
CA MET A 35 -34.84 -13.78 -7.03
C MET A 35 -34.32 -12.92 -5.88
N LYS A 36 -34.74 -13.19 -4.63
CA LYS A 36 -34.21 -12.48 -3.44
C LYS A 36 -32.74 -12.79 -3.21
N GLU A 37 -32.37 -14.07 -3.24
CA GLU A 37 -31.00 -14.54 -3.04
C GLU A 37 -30.06 -14.06 -4.17
N ALA A 38 -30.54 -14.07 -5.42
CA ALA A 38 -29.82 -13.50 -6.56
C ALA A 38 -29.60 -11.99 -6.41
N LEU A 39 -30.57 -11.24 -5.88
CA LEU A 39 -30.45 -9.81 -5.63
C LEU A 39 -29.48 -9.49 -4.49
N GLU A 40 -29.45 -10.31 -3.44
CA GLU A 40 -28.48 -10.20 -2.35
C GLU A 40 -27.07 -10.50 -2.84
N THR A 41 -26.90 -11.58 -3.58
CA THR A 41 -25.62 -11.94 -4.22
C THR A 41 -25.13 -10.82 -5.13
N GLN A 42 -26.01 -10.22 -5.94
CA GLN A 42 -25.65 -9.10 -6.82
C GLN A 42 -25.24 -7.84 -6.02
N LYS A 43 -25.90 -7.57 -4.88
CA LYS A 43 -25.52 -6.45 -3.99
C LYS A 43 -24.15 -6.68 -3.34
N GLU A 44 -23.89 -7.89 -2.87
CA GLU A 44 -22.59 -8.26 -2.30
C GLU A 44 -21.50 -8.22 -3.36
N MET A 45 -21.77 -8.75 -4.55
CA MET A 45 -20.85 -8.69 -5.69
C MET A 45 -20.59 -7.25 -6.12
N LYS A 46 -21.59 -6.35 -6.08
CA LYS A 46 -21.40 -4.92 -6.32
C LYS A 46 -20.53 -4.26 -5.25
N LYS A 47 -20.77 -4.55 -3.97
CA LYS A 47 -19.92 -4.06 -2.87
C LYS A 47 -18.48 -4.57 -3.00
N PHE A 48 -18.31 -5.85 -3.35
CA PHE A 48 -17.03 -6.48 -3.61
C PHE A 48 -16.31 -5.82 -4.78
N MET A 49 -16.99 -5.67 -5.93
CA MET A 49 -16.45 -4.97 -7.10
C MET A 49 -16.12 -3.50 -6.78
N GLN A 50 -16.94 -2.80 -6.00
CA GLN A 50 -16.63 -1.44 -5.53
C GLN A 50 -15.40 -1.41 -4.60
N SER A 51 -15.23 -2.43 -3.76
CA SER A 51 -14.07 -2.55 -2.88
C SER A 51 -12.78 -2.93 -3.63
N MET A 52 -12.89 -3.67 -4.74
CA MET A 52 -11.78 -3.98 -5.65
C MET A 52 -11.48 -2.85 -6.63
N ASN A 53 -12.50 -2.06 -7.01
CA ASN A 53 -12.38 -0.89 -7.89
C ASN A 53 -11.87 0.35 -7.15
N MET A 54 -11.40 0.20 -5.91
CA MET A 54 -10.48 1.17 -5.34
C MET A 54 -9.11 0.93 -5.99
N ASN A 55 -8.53 1.95 -6.63
CA ASN A 55 -7.17 1.94 -7.18
C ASN A 55 -6.08 1.79 -6.08
N THR A 56 -6.41 1.15 -4.96
CA THR A 56 -5.64 1.07 -3.74
C THR A 56 -4.96 -0.30 -3.66
N MET A 57 -3.63 -0.30 -3.66
CA MET A 57 -2.82 -1.49 -3.45
C MET A 57 -3.01 -2.06 -2.05
N ARG A 58 -3.08 -3.39 -1.97
CA ARG A 58 -3.28 -4.16 -0.74
C ARG A 58 -2.44 -5.44 -0.75
N GLY A 59 -2.29 -6.05 0.42
CA GLY A 59 -1.58 -7.33 0.59
C GLY A 59 -0.14 -7.28 0.09
N LYS A 60 0.30 -8.32 -0.62
CA LYS A 60 1.70 -8.45 -1.10
C LYS A 60 2.14 -7.37 -2.09
N GLY A 61 1.21 -6.82 -2.89
CA GLY A 61 1.52 -5.72 -3.80
C GLY A 61 1.88 -4.43 -3.04
N LEU A 62 1.13 -4.15 -1.97
CA LEU A 62 1.41 -3.03 -1.07
C LEU A 62 2.76 -3.20 -0.36
N GLU A 63 3.03 -4.39 0.19
CA GLU A 63 4.33 -4.71 0.81
C GLU A 63 5.50 -4.48 -0.17
N MET A 64 5.37 -4.95 -1.41
CA MET A 64 6.39 -4.80 -2.44
C MET A 64 6.64 -3.32 -2.79
N VAL A 65 5.58 -2.53 -2.94
CA VAL A 65 5.71 -1.09 -3.23
C VAL A 65 6.36 -0.33 -2.08
N LEU A 66 5.92 -0.54 -0.83
CA LEU A 66 6.54 0.12 0.32
C LEU A 66 8.03 -0.23 0.47
N ASN A 67 8.40 -1.49 0.21
CA ASN A 67 9.79 -1.94 0.23
C ASN A 67 10.61 -1.28 -0.88
N PHE A 68 10.12 -1.28 -2.13
CA PHE A 68 10.83 -0.65 -3.24
C PHE A 68 10.97 0.86 -3.07
N THR A 69 9.94 1.52 -2.57
CA THR A 69 10.00 2.95 -2.25
C THR A 69 11.09 3.23 -1.21
N SER A 70 11.17 2.41 -0.16
CA SER A 70 12.18 2.53 0.90
C SER A 70 13.59 2.26 0.37
N GLN A 71 13.77 1.27 -0.52
CA GLN A 71 15.04 0.97 -1.19
C GLN A 71 15.49 2.10 -2.13
N GLY A 72 14.59 2.63 -2.95
CA GLY A 72 14.88 3.75 -3.85
C GLY A 72 15.33 4.99 -3.08
N LEU A 73 14.67 5.27 -1.96
CA LEU A 73 15.07 6.32 -1.03
C LEU A 73 16.47 6.10 -0.47
N ARG A 74 16.71 4.90 0.08
CA ARG A 74 18.01 4.50 0.63
C ARG A 74 19.13 4.78 -0.36
N TRP A 75 19.03 4.24 -1.58
CA TRP A 75 20.08 4.40 -2.60
C TRP A 75 20.29 5.86 -3.00
N SER A 76 19.21 6.62 -3.16
CA SER A 76 19.30 8.04 -3.51
C SER A 76 20.04 8.85 -2.44
N LEU A 77 19.75 8.61 -1.16
CA LEU A 77 20.40 9.32 -0.06
C LEU A 77 21.83 8.85 0.14
N GLN A 78 22.08 7.53 0.17
CA GLN A 78 23.42 6.94 0.28
C GLN A 78 24.37 7.52 -0.77
N LYS A 79 23.95 7.52 -2.04
CA LYS A 79 24.75 8.06 -3.15
C LYS A 79 25.10 9.54 -2.93
N ARG A 80 24.16 10.34 -2.45
CA ARG A 80 24.38 11.77 -2.20
C ARG A 80 25.35 12.01 -1.04
N ILE A 81 25.23 11.24 0.04
CA ILE A 81 26.15 11.34 1.18
C ILE A 81 27.57 10.91 0.79
N VAL A 82 27.71 9.81 0.05
CA VAL A 82 29.02 9.37 -0.45
C VAL A 82 29.66 10.43 -1.36
N GLN A 83 28.87 11.10 -2.21
CA GLN A 83 29.37 12.22 -3.00
C GLN A 83 29.93 13.36 -2.12
N TYR A 84 29.29 13.71 -1.01
CA TYR A 84 29.85 14.72 -0.10
C TYR A 84 31.20 14.30 0.51
N ILE A 85 31.35 13.00 0.80
CA ILE A 85 32.59 12.44 1.34
C ILE A 85 33.70 12.46 0.28
N VAL A 86 33.39 12.10 -0.96
CA VAL A 86 34.37 12.00 -2.06
C VAL A 86 34.76 13.36 -2.63
N ASP A 87 33.80 14.26 -2.82
CA ASP A 87 33.99 15.46 -3.65
C ASP A 87 34.57 16.67 -2.90
N ASN A 88 34.64 16.69 -1.56
CA ASN A 88 34.95 17.95 -0.85
C ASN A 88 35.55 17.87 0.56
N ASN A 89 36.16 19.01 0.94
CA ASN A 89 36.51 19.38 2.32
C ASN A 89 35.22 19.59 3.14
N ILE A 90 34.70 18.55 3.78
CA ILE A 90 33.53 18.60 4.68
C ILE A 90 33.64 19.78 5.67
N SER A 91 34.85 20.05 6.17
CA SER A 91 35.16 21.20 7.02
C SER A 91 34.81 22.58 6.45
N LEU A 92 35.03 22.82 5.15
CA LEU A 92 34.74 24.12 4.53
C LEU A 92 33.27 24.28 4.20
N ASN A 93 32.58 23.18 3.86
CA ASN A 93 31.22 23.20 3.34
C ASN A 93 30.18 22.68 4.36
N TRP A 94 30.56 22.52 5.63
CA TRP A 94 29.77 21.86 6.67
C TRP A 94 28.30 22.31 6.71
N ILE A 95 28.09 23.63 6.84
CA ILE A 95 26.74 24.21 6.96
C ILE A 95 25.90 23.94 5.70
N ILE A 96 26.53 23.97 4.52
CA ILE A 96 25.88 23.72 3.24
C ILE A 96 25.48 22.25 3.14
N ILE A 97 26.39 21.34 3.48
CA ILE A 97 26.14 19.89 3.46
C ILE A 97 24.97 19.53 4.38
N LEU A 98 24.98 20.00 5.64
CA LEU A 98 23.88 19.73 6.57
C LEU A 98 22.52 20.20 6.03
N ARG A 99 22.48 21.42 5.50
CA ARG A 99 21.25 21.98 4.94
C ARG A 99 20.77 21.22 3.72
N GLU A 100 21.68 20.80 2.84
CA GLU A 100 21.31 20.01 1.66
C GLU A 100 20.79 18.63 2.03
N ILE A 101 21.37 17.98 3.05
CA ILE A 101 20.87 16.69 3.55
C ILE A 101 19.42 16.83 4.02
N ASP A 102 19.13 17.85 4.83
CA ASP A 102 17.78 18.11 5.33
C ASP A 102 16.80 18.38 4.20
N LEU A 103 17.16 19.27 3.28
CA LEU A 103 16.34 19.56 2.11
C LEU A 103 16.07 18.31 1.28
N LYS A 104 17.09 17.47 1.08
CA LYS A 104 16.95 16.27 0.25
C LYS A 104 16.06 15.21 0.90
N ILE A 105 16.14 15.06 2.22
CA ILE A 105 15.26 14.18 2.99
C ILE A 105 13.80 14.64 2.87
N GLU A 106 13.54 15.93 3.07
CA GLU A 106 12.17 16.47 2.99
C GLU A 106 11.60 16.42 1.57
N GLU A 107 12.39 16.75 0.55
CA GLU A 107 12.01 16.59 -0.86
C GLU A 107 11.58 15.15 -1.15
N LYS A 108 12.39 14.17 -0.72
CA LYS A 108 12.12 12.76 -0.95
C LYS A 108 10.89 12.26 -0.18
N LYS A 109 10.69 12.69 1.07
CA LYS A 109 9.46 12.38 1.83
C LYS A 109 8.22 12.91 1.11
N HIS A 110 8.31 14.12 0.54
CA HIS A 110 7.20 14.72 -0.19
C HIS A 110 6.89 13.98 -1.51
N GLU A 111 7.92 13.60 -2.27
CA GLU A 111 7.78 12.75 -3.47
C GLU A 111 7.07 11.44 -3.12
N ILE A 112 7.57 10.72 -2.11
CA ILE A 112 7.00 9.45 -1.65
C ILE A 112 5.53 9.61 -1.25
N TYR A 113 5.21 10.63 -0.46
CA TYR A 113 3.82 10.88 -0.07
C TYR A 113 2.93 11.11 -1.30
N THR A 114 3.40 11.90 -2.26
CA THR A 114 2.65 12.24 -3.47
C THR A 114 2.43 11.00 -4.35
N ASP A 115 3.46 10.18 -4.53
CA ASP A 115 3.40 8.96 -5.32
C ASP A 115 2.44 7.92 -4.70
N LEU A 116 2.39 7.86 -3.37
CA LEU A 116 1.64 6.83 -2.66
C LEU A 116 0.19 7.23 -2.29
N ARG A 117 -0.12 8.52 -2.15
CA ARG A 117 -1.42 8.99 -1.61
C ARG A 117 -2.65 8.52 -2.39
N ASP A 118 -2.50 8.32 -3.69
CA ASP A 118 -3.60 7.99 -4.59
C ASP A 118 -3.75 6.48 -4.80
N ILE A 119 -2.76 5.70 -4.34
CA ILE A 119 -2.65 4.24 -4.54
C ILE A 119 -2.60 3.44 -3.24
N ILE A 120 -2.56 4.07 -2.07
CA ILE A 120 -2.54 3.41 -0.75
C ILE A 120 -3.64 3.95 0.14
N ASP A 121 -4.17 3.11 1.05
CA ASP A 121 -5.13 3.54 2.06
C ASP A 121 -4.54 4.65 2.94
N LYS A 122 -5.33 5.70 3.22
CA LYS A 122 -4.85 6.88 3.95
C LYS A 122 -4.34 6.57 5.35
N ALA A 123 -4.94 5.60 6.05
CA ALA A 123 -4.50 5.22 7.38
C ALA A 123 -3.14 4.51 7.31
N VAL A 124 -3.00 3.56 6.37
CA VAL A 124 -1.74 2.85 6.14
C VAL A 124 -0.63 3.81 5.73
N LEU A 125 -0.91 4.73 4.79
CA LEU A 125 0.06 5.73 4.35
C LEU A 125 0.51 6.61 5.50
N LYS A 126 -0.40 7.06 6.37
CA LYS A 126 -0.05 7.89 7.53
C LYS A 126 0.92 7.16 8.47
N VAL A 127 0.65 5.89 8.77
CA VAL A 127 1.51 5.08 9.64
C VAL A 127 2.86 4.83 8.97
N PHE A 128 2.87 4.49 7.68
CA PHE A 128 4.10 4.32 6.91
C PHE A 128 4.96 5.59 6.90
N MET A 129 4.38 6.77 6.66
CA MET A 129 5.11 8.03 6.68
C MET A 129 5.68 8.36 8.06
N THR A 130 5.02 7.93 9.14
CA THR A 130 5.52 8.10 10.51
C THR A 130 6.73 7.20 10.75
N ILE A 131 6.63 5.92 10.39
CA ILE A 131 7.75 4.96 10.44
C ILE A 131 8.94 5.48 9.63
N LEU A 132 8.68 5.95 8.41
CA LEU A 132 9.69 6.47 7.51
C LEU A 132 10.43 7.67 8.12
N ASP A 133 9.69 8.60 8.73
CA ASP A 133 10.25 9.80 9.36
C ASP A 133 11.14 9.47 10.56
N GLU A 134 10.71 8.54 11.41
CA GLU A 134 11.48 8.05 12.55
C GLU A 134 12.81 7.42 12.08
N GLU A 135 12.73 6.50 11.13
CA GLU A 135 13.90 5.76 10.63
C GLU A 135 14.89 6.65 9.86
N LEU A 136 14.38 7.62 9.11
CA LEU A 136 15.21 8.63 8.44
C LEU A 136 15.89 9.55 9.45
N THR A 137 15.18 9.96 10.49
CA THR A 137 15.75 10.84 11.53
C THR A 137 16.88 10.13 12.27
N GLU A 138 16.68 8.87 12.67
CA GLU A 138 17.72 8.07 13.30
C GLU A 138 18.94 7.91 12.39
N THR A 139 18.71 7.54 11.13
CA THR A 139 19.79 7.33 10.15
C THR A 139 20.53 8.63 9.85
N LYS A 140 19.82 9.76 9.70
CA LYS A 140 20.41 11.09 9.55
C LYS A 140 21.33 11.43 10.71
N ASN A 141 20.91 11.18 11.95
CA ASN A 141 21.73 11.49 13.12
C ASN A 141 23.06 10.70 13.12
N LEU A 142 23.02 9.42 12.73
CA LEU A 142 24.22 8.61 12.57
C LEU A 142 25.14 9.15 11.46
N ILE A 143 24.57 9.54 10.32
CA ILE A 143 25.32 10.14 9.21
C ILE A 143 25.94 11.48 9.61
N ILE A 144 25.21 12.33 10.33
CA ILE A 144 25.74 13.62 10.80
C ILE A 144 26.91 13.39 11.75
N ALA A 145 26.79 12.46 12.70
CA ALA A 145 27.88 12.12 13.60
C ALA A 145 29.14 11.64 12.84
N LEU A 146 28.95 10.79 11.83
CA LEU A 146 30.04 10.34 10.95
C LEU A 146 30.69 11.49 10.18
N LEU A 147 29.90 12.40 9.61
CA LEU A 147 30.42 13.53 8.86
C LEU A 147 31.10 14.57 9.76
N GLU A 148 30.65 14.73 11.01
CA GLU A 148 31.32 15.58 12.01
C GLU A 148 32.70 15.01 12.39
N ASP A 149 32.81 13.69 12.59
CA ASP A 149 34.12 13.03 12.84
C ASP A 149 35.09 13.25 11.66
N LEU A 150 34.60 13.07 10.42
CA LEU A 150 35.36 13.37 9.22
C LEU A 150 35.75 14.85 9.09
N LYS A 151 34.89 15.76 9.54
CA LYS A 151 35.14 17.20 9.52
C LYS A 151 36.32 17.58 10.41
N GLU A 152 36.40 16.99 11.59
CA GLU A 152 37.42 17.28 12.60
C GLU A 152 38.74 16.57 12.29
N HIS A 153 38.69 15.29 11.91
CA HIS A 153 39.87 14.43 11.82
C HIS A 153 40.27 14.07 10.39
N GLY A 154 39.38 14.17 9.40
CA GLY A 154 39.64 13.72 8.03
C GLY A 154 40.79 14.44 7.33
N LYS A 155 41.11 15.68 7.71
CA LYS A 155 42.28 16.39 7.14
C LYS A 155 43.62 15.76 7.51
N GLN A 156 43.66 15.03 8.62
CA GLN A 156 44.89 14.45 9.19
C GLN A 156 45.10 13.01 8.70
N ASP A 157 44.01 12.27 8.46
CA ASP A 157 44.06 10.88 8.01
C ASP A 157 43.07 10.63 6.86
N LYS A 158 43.62 10.43 5.65
CA LYS A 158 42.83 10.14 4.45
C LYS A 158 42.15 8.77 4.50
N SER A 159 42.61 7.83 5.32
CA SER A 159 41.98 6.52 5.45
C SER A 159 40.58 6.61 6.09
N LEU A 160 40.31 7.67 6.85
CA LEU A 160 39.01 7.94 7.45
C LEU A 160 37.91 8.12 6.39
N TYR A 161 38.21 8.69 5.23
CA TYR A 161 37.23 8.85 4.14
C TYR A 161 36.73 7.51 3.60
N VAL A 162 37.64 6.52 3.46
CA VAL A 162 37.28 5.16 2.99
C VAL A 162 36.46 4.42 4.05
N THR A 163 36.83 4.57 5.32
CA THR A 163 36.08 4.00 6.44
C THR A 163 34.69 4.62 6.55
N ALA A 164 34.59 5.93 6.34
CA ALA A 164 33.32 6.63 6.38
C ALA A 164 32.41 6.25 5.22
N GLU A 165 32.92 6.12 3.99
CA GLU A 165 32.15 5.61 2.86
C GLU A 165 31.48 4.27 3.21
N ARG A 166 32.25 3.29 3.71
CA ARG A 166 31.71 1.99 4.15
C ARG A 166 30.72 2.10 5.31
N SER A 167 30.95 3.03 6.23
CA SER A 167 30.05 3.25 7.37
C SER A 167 28.72 3.83 6.91
N VAL A 168 28.72 4.74 5.92
CA VAL A 168 27.51 5.24 5.26
C VAL A 168 26.72 4.07 4.66
N GLU A 169 27.37 3.20 3.89
CA GLU A 169 26.73 2.02 3.30
C GLU A 169 26.07 1.15 4.38
N THR A 170 26.80 0.86 5.45
CA THR A 170 26.33 0.04 6.58
C THR A 170 25.11 0.67 7.27
N HIS A 171 25.12 1.97 7.53
CA HIS A 171 23.98 2.66 8.15
C HIS A 171 22.73 2.63 7.25
N PHE A 172 22.91 2.76 5.94
CA PHE A 172 21.80 2.67 4.98
C PHE A 172 21.30 1.24 4.78
N GLU A 173 22.15 0.20 4.91
CA GLU A 173 21.71 -1.20 4.99
C GLU A 173 20.86 -1.46 6.22
N HIS A 174 21.28 -0.95 7.38
CA HIS A 174 20.51 -1.07 8.61
C HIS A 174 19.17 -0.34 8.52
N PHE A 175 19.13 0.85 7.92
CA PHE A 175 17.88 1.55 7.61
C PHE A 175 16.93 0.68 6.78
N GLU A 176 17.41 0.08 5.68
CA GLU A 176 16.56 -0.78 4.84
C GLU A 176 16.04 -2.00 5.60
N ASN A 177 16.89 -2.67 6.38
CA ASN A 177 16.48 -3.82 7.16
C ASN A 177 15.43 -3.47 8.22
N ARG A 178 15.59 -2.33 8.91
CA ARG A 178 14.59 -1.85 9.87
C ARG A 178 13.29 -1.47 9.19
N MET A 179 13.35 -0.77 8.05
CA MET A 179 12.18 -0.47 7.22
C MET A 179 11.45 -1.73 6.78
N TYR A 180 12.17 -2.75 6.26
CA TYR A 180 11.58 -4.02 5.83
C TYR A 180 10.81 -4.70 6.97
N ASN A 181 11.40 -4.78 8.16
CA ASN A 181 10.75 -5.37 9.33
C ASN A 181 9.50 -4.57 9.75
N LYS A 182 9.60 -3.24 9.83
CA LYS A 182 8.47 -2.39 10.22
C LYS A 182 7.33 -2.40 9.18
N ILE A 183 7.65 -2.49 7.88
CA ILE A 183 6.66 -2.66 6.81
C ILE A 183 5.95 -4.01 6.96
N LYS A 184 6.70 -5.07 7.29
CA LYS A 184 6.12 -6.39 7.53
C LYS A 184 5.18 -6.38 8.73
N ASP A 185 5.55 -5.72 9.81
CA ASP A 185 4.73 -5.59 11.02
C ASP A 185 3.52 -4.67 10.81
N LEU A 186 3.62 -3.70 9.91
CA LEU A 186 2.49 -2.82 9.53
C LEU A 186 1.38 -3.59 8.80
N LEU A 187 1.74 -4.63 8.06
CA LEU A 187 0.84 -5.31 7.12
C LEU A 187 0.35 -6.69 7.59
N ASN A 188 0.95 -7.26 8.64
CA ASN A 188 0.57 -8.56 9.23
C ASN A 188 0.06 -8.40 10.66
#